data_AF-A0A6N2CYR3-F1
#
_entry.id   AF-A0A6N2CYR3-F1
#
_cell.length_a   1.000
_cell.length_b   1.000
_cell.length_c   1.000
_cell.angle_alpha   90.00
_cell.angle_beta   90.00
_cell.angle_gamma   90.00
#
_symmetry.space_group_name_H-M   'P 1'
#
loop_
_entity.id
_entity.type
_entity.pdbx_description
1 polymer ?
#
loop_
_entity_poly.entity_id
_entity_poly.type
_entity_poly.pdbx_seq_one_letter_code
_entity_poly.pdbx_strand_id
1 'polypeptide(L)'
;MWLFGCLGLVLVLAVGALVGTWIVVNRVKSAVEQEIGADGVAAFREGAGAVRDAQRQAERSRQTARERNRHEFTPPADGALTAAQLDRFLRIQDRIMAEMGDDFEAFEQRWREVIYGDEANRDGGTFARFIMERGRMEVRRQGIREEAQVTVEMSDREYSWIQERVVRGYAAAYVQQTEGRELTEREQALAVVFTPIGMQATDNEIALVEPHMDRLRLMPRQLFMLDMLGQ
;
A
#
# COMPACT_ATOMS: atom_id res chain seq x y z
N MET A 1 -4.24 -42.81 -18.37
CA MET A 1 -3.48 -43.03 -17.11
C MET A 1 -2.61 -41.84 -16.66
N TRP A 2 -2.61 -40.70 -17.35
CA TRP A 2 -1.75 -39.53 -17.00
C TRP A 2 -2.43 -38.47 -16.11
N LEU A 3 -3.75 -38.52 -15.94
CA LEU A 3 -4.54 -37.53 -15.18
C LEU A 3 -4.51 -37.75 -13.65
N PHE A 4 -4.23 -38.97 -13.17
CA PHE A 4 -4.20 -39.27 -11.73
C PHE A 4 -2.90 -38.84 -11.05
N GLY A 5 -1.80 -38.67 -11.80
CA GLY A 5 -0.51 -38.22 -11.27
C GLY A 5 -0.49 -36.73 -10.90
N CYS A 6 -1.10 -35.87 -11.72
CA CYS A 6 -1.16 -34.43 -11.43
C CYS A 6 -2.09 -34.12 -10.24
N LEU A 7 -3.20 -34.84 -10.10
CA LEU A 7 -4.13 -34.63 -8.99
C LEU A 7 -3.47 -34.97 -7.63
N GLY A 8 -2.68 -36.05 -7.58
CA GLY A 8 -1.94 -36.42 -6.37
C GLY A 8 -0.87 -35.41 -5.98
N LEU A 9 -0.14 -34.85 -6.97
CA LEU A 9 0.89 -33.83 -6.73
C LEU A 9 0.29 -32.52 -6.22
N VAL A 10 -0.83 -32.06 -6.79
CA VAL A 10 -1.54 -30.85 -6.35
C VAL A 10 -2.08 -31.01 -4.93
N LEU A 11 -2.56 -32.21 -4.57
CA LEU A 11 -3.09 -32.49 -3.23
C LEU A 11 -1.96 -32.55 -2.18
N VAL A 12 -0.81 -33.11 -2.52
CA VAL A 12 0.39 -33.12 -1.66
C VAL A 12 0.97 -31.72 -1.50
N LEU A 13 0.96 -30.88 -2.55
CA LEU A 13 1.39 -29.49 -2.47
C LEU A 13 0.40 -28.61 -1.69
N ALA A 14 -0.91 -28.83 -1.82
CA ALA A 14 -1.92 -28.10 -1.05
C ALA A 14 -1.91 -28.49 0.44
N VAL A 15 -1.76 -29.78 0.75
CA VAL A 15 -1.61 -30.26 2.13
C VAL A 15 -0.26 -29.86 2.71
N GLY A 16 0.81 -29.89 1.90
CA GLY A 16 2.14 -29.42 2.28
C GLY A 16 2.19 -27.90 2.52
N ALA A 17 1.44 -27.11 1.74
CA ALA A 17 1.27 -25.68 1.97
C ALA A 17 0.48 -25.43 3.27
N LEU A 18 -0.63 -26.14 3.52
CA LEU A 18 -1.41 -25.98 4.75
C LEU A 18 -0.63 -26.43 6.01
N VAL A 19 0.09 -27.54 5.94
CA VAL A 19 0.95 -28.04 7.03
C VAL A 19 2.17 -27.14 7.20
N GLY A 20 2.75 -26.64 6.10
CA GLY A 20 3.85 -25.67 6.11
C GLY A 20 3.44 -24.35 6.74
N THR A 21 2.28 -23.79 6.37
CA THR A 21 1.72 -22.58 6.99
C THR A 21 1.37 -22.84 8.46
N TRP A 22 0.83 -24.00 8.82
CA TRP A 22 0.54 -24.33 10.23
C TRP A 22 1.80 -24.51 11.07
N ILE A 23 2.85 -25.15 10.53
CA ILE A 23 4.14 -25.33 11.21
C ILE A 23 4.87 -24.00 11.32
N VAL A 24 4.88 -23.16 10.27
CA VAL A 24 5.43 -21.81 10.34
C VAL A 24 4.63 -21.00 11.34
N VAL A 25 3.30 -20.99 11.33
CA VAL A 25 2.49 -20.27 12.32
C VAL A 25 2.73 -20.77 13.73
N ASN A 26 2.85 -22.09 13.98
CA ASN A 26 3.10 -22.61 15.33
C ASN A 26 4.55 -22.50 15.81
N ARG A 27 5.54 -22.63 14.91
CA ARG A 27 6.96 -22.39 15.25
C ARG A 27 7.27 -20.91 15.38
N VAL A 28 6.72 -20.08 14.50
CA VAL A 28 6.75 -18.62 14.64
C VAL A 28 6.04 -18.26 15.93
N LYS A 29 4.88 -18.83 16.27
CA LYS A 29 4.22 -18.56 17.56
C LYS A 29 5.11 -18.90 18.76
N SER A 30 5.80 -20.06 18.77
CA SER A 30 6.71 -20.41 19.86
C SER A 30 8.00 -19.58 19.88
N ALA A 31 8.53 -19.19 18.72
CA ALA A 31 9.72 -18.33 18.61
C ALA A 31 9.37 -16.87 18.94
N VAL A 32 8.22 -16.38 18.50
CA VAL A 32 7.65 -15.06 18.79
C VAL A 32 7.30 -14.92 20.27
N GLU A 33 6.74 -15.95 20.90
CA GLU A 33 6.51 -15.93 22.35
C GLU A 33 7.83 -15.89 23.13
N GLN A 34 8.91 -16.47 22.59
CA GLN A 34 10.24 -16.51 23.22
C GLN A 34 11.08 -15.25 22.96
N GLU A 35 10.87 -14.58 21.82
CA GLU A 35 11.70 -13.48 21.32
C GLU A 35 11.02 -12.09 21.46
N ILE A 36 9.69 -12.03 21.41
CA ILE A 36 8.92 -10.78 21.54
C ILE A 36 8.40 -10.57 22.98
N GLY A 37 8.44 -11.62 23.82
CA GLY A 37 7.99 -11.56 25.21
C GLY A 37 6.48 -11.39 25.38
N ALA A 38 6.01 -11.44 26.63
CA ALA A 38 4.59 -11.34 26.96
C ALA A 38 3.97 -10.00 26.51
N ASP A 39 4.73 -8.92 26.60
CA ASP A 39 4.30 -7.57 26.21
C ASP A 39 4.12 -7.46 24.69
N GLY A 40 4.98 -8.10 23.91
CA GLY A 40 4.86 -8.18 22.47
C GLY A 40 3.62 -8.94 21.99
N VAL A 41 3.30 -10.05 22.65
CA VAL A 41 2.10 -10.83 22.36
C VAL A 41 0.83 -10.06 22.73
N ALA A 42 0.85 -9.32 23.85
CA ALA A 42 -0.26 -8.44 24.24
C ALA A 42 -0.47 -7.33 23.20
N ALA A 43 0.60 -6.64 22.81
CA ALA A 43 0.56 -5.60 21.77
C ALA A 43 0.07 -6.15 20.42
N PHE A 44 0.48 -7.35 20.03
CA PHE A 44 0.00 -8.00 18.81
C PHE A 44 -1.50 -8.30 18.87
N ARG A 45 -1.99 -8.83 19.99
CA ARG A 45 -3.43 -9.14 20.16
C ARG A 45 -4.28 -7.87 20.12
N GLU A 46 -3.86 -6.82 20.81
CA GLU A 46 -4.53 -5.52 20.79
C GLU A 46 -4.48 -4.90 19.38
N GLY A 47 -3.33 -4.95 18.73
CA GLY A 47 -3.13 -4.63 17.31
C GLY A 47 -4.17 -5.32 16.43
N ALA A 48 -4.28 -6.64 16.57
CA ALA A 48 -5.13 -7.47 15.73
C ALA A 48 -6.63 -7.25 15.99
N GLY A 49 -7.01 -6.80 17.19
CA GLY A 49 -8.38 -6.36 17.48
C GLY A 49 -8.72 -5.08 16.72
N ALA A 50 -7.89 -4.05 16.87
CA ALA A 50 -8.08 -2.77 16.18
C ALA A 50 -8.06 -2.91 14.64
N VAL A 51 -7.17 -3.74 14.09
CA VAL A 51 -7.14 -4.03 12.64
C VAL A 51 -8.44 -4.69 12.20
N ARG A 52 -8.99 -5.64 12.97
CA ARG A 52 -10.27 -6.27 12.65
C ARG A 52 -11.44 -5.30 12.69
N ASP A 53 -11.49 -4.40 13.66
CA ASP A 53 -12.55 -3.40 13.74
C ASP A 53 -12.46 -2.38 12.60
N ALA A 54 -11.24 -1.94 12.27
CA ALA A 54 -10.99 -1.10 11.11
C ALA A 54 -11.39 -1.83 9.81
N GLN A 55 -11.10 -3.13 9.69
CA GLN A 55 -11.50 -3.94 8.52
C GLN A 55 -13.02 -4.03 8.39
N ARG A 56 -13.75 -4.19 9.50
CA ARG A 56 -15.23 -4.20 9.48
C ARG A 56 -15.80 -2.84 9.09
N GLN A 57 -15.14 -1.74 9.45
CA GLN A 57 -15.53 -0.42 9.00
C GLN A 57 -15.26 -0.25 7.51
N ALA A 58 -14.05 -0.58 7.05
CA ALA A 58 -13.69 -0.56 5.64
C ALA A 58 -14.65 -1.41 4.80
N GLU A 59 -15.00 -2.62 5.24
CA GLU A 59 -15.93 -3.49 4.48
C GLU A 59 -17.34 -2.88 4.35
N ARG A 60 -17.81 -2.15 5.36
CA ARG A 60 -19.08 -1.40 5.28
C ARG A 60 -18.99 -0.24 4.28
N SER A 61 -17.87 0.48 4.29
CA SER A 61 -17.61 1.56 3.33
C SER A 61 -17.48 1.00 1.90
N ARG A 62 -16.75 -0.12 1.70
CA ARG A 62 -16.68 -0.85 0.43
C ARG A 62 -18.04 -1.26 -0.08
N GLN A 63 -18.87 -1.84 0.77
CA GLN A 63 -20.19 -2.30 0.33
C GLN A 63 -21.02 -1.10 -0.17
N THR A 64 -21.00 0.01 0.57
CA THR A 64 -21.66 1.25 0.17
C THR A 64 -21.09 1.81 -1.14
N ALA A 65 -19.76 1.81 -1.28
CA ALA A 65 -19.08 2.28 -2.48
C ALA A 65 -19.39 1.42 -3.70
N ARG A 66 -19.37 0.10 -3.54
CA ARG A 66 -19.76 -0.86 -4.58
C ARG A 66 -21.22 -0.74 -4.95
N GLU A 67 -22.11 -0.36 -4.03
CA GLU A 67 -23.52 -0.16 -4.32
C GLU A 67 -23.76 1.14 -5.10
N ARG A 68 -23.05 2.22 -4.75
CA ARG A 68 -23.21 3.54 -5.39
C ARG A 68 -22.45 3.66 -6.72
N ASN A 69 -21.26 3.07 -6.83
CA ASN A 69 -20.37 3.19 -7.99
C ASN A 69 -20.35 1.90 -8.83
N ARG A 70 -21.52 1.30 -9.10
CA ARG A 70 -21.67 0.07 -9.91
C ARG A 70 -21.41 0.25 -11.40
N HIS A 71 -21.17 1.47 -11.87
CA HIS A 71 -20.97 1.70 -13.29
C HIS A 71 -19.74 0.95 -13.77
N GLU A 72 -19.87 0.25 -14.88
CA GLU A 72 -18.73 -0.42 -15.50
C GLU A 72 -17.80 0.66 -16.07
N PHE A 73 -16.57 0.72 -15.55
CA PHE A 73 -15.56 1.59 -16.11
C PHE A 73 -14.95 0.96 -17.37
N THR A 74 -15.04 1.70 -18.47
CA THR A 74 -14.30 1.44 -19.70
C THR A 74 -13.22 2.53 -19.84
N PRO A 75 -11.93 2.16 -19.89
CA PRO A 75 -10.86 3.10 -20.18
C PRO A 75 -11.11 3.89 -21.48
N PRO A 76 -10.62 5.14 -21.59
CA PRO A 76 -10.57 5.85 -22.86
C PRO A 76 -9.90 5.00 -23.95
N ALA A 77 -10.40 5.10 -25.19
CA ALA A 77 -9.94 4.25 -26.30
C ALA A 77 -8.46 4.47 -26.66
N ASP A 78 -7.95 5.68 -26.47
CA ASP A 78 -6.55 6.06 -26.62
C ASP A 78 -5.69 5.68 -25.40
N GLY A 79 -6.30 5.18 -24.33
CA GLY A 79 -5.64 4.85 -23.08
C GLY A 79 -5.12 6.04 -22.29
N ALA A 80 -5.44 7.28 -22.72
CA ALA A 80 -4.91 8.50 -22.15
C ALA A 80 -5.63 8.88 -20.86
N LEU A 81 -4.88 9.23 -19.82
CA LEU A 81 -5.42 9.87 -18.63
C LEU A 81 -5.99 11.23 -19.02
N THR A 82 -7.20 11.56 -18.60
CA THR A 82 -7.80 12.88 -18.82
C THR A 82 -7.61 13.79 -17.60
N ALA A 83 -7.60 15.10 -17.80
CA ALA A 83 -7.52 16.07 -16.71
C ALA A 83 -8.67 15.92 -15.69
N ALA A 84 -9.89 15.61 -16.16
CA ALA A 84 -11.05 15.41 -15.28
C ALA A 84 -10.91 14.15 -14.40
N GLN A 85 -10.34 13.07 -14.95
CA GLN A 85 -10.02 11.86 -14.18
C GLN A 85 -8.96 12.15 -13.11
N LEU A 86 -7.89 12.86 -13.50
CA LEU A 86 -6.85 13.26 -12.57
C LEU A 86 -7.38 14.17 -11.45
N ASP A 87 -8.22 15.15 -11.78
CA ASP A 87 -8.83 16.05 -10.80
C ASP A 87 -9.70 15.31 -9.76
N ARG A 88 -10.52 14.34 -10.21
CA ARG A 88 -11.25 13.47 -9.27
C ARG A 88 -10.31 12.64 -8.39
N PHE A 89 -9.24 12.09 -8.96
CA PHE A 89 -8.24 11.33 -8.21
C PHE A 89 -7.52 12.21 -7.17
N LEU A 90 -7.15 13.43 -7.55
CA LEU A 90 -6.51 14.39 -6.65
C LEU A 90 -7.42 14.78 -5.48
N ARG A 91 -8.74 14.92 -5.70
CA ARG A 91 -9.69 15.12 -4.59
C ARG A 91 -9.69 13.96 -3.58
N ILE A 92 -9.53 12.72 -4.04
CA ILE A 92 -9.39 11.57 -3.15
C ILE A 92 -8.08 11.67 -2.35
N GLN A 93 -6.97 12.02 -2.99
CA GLN A 93 -5.69 12.21 -2.31
C GLN A 93 -5.73 13.36 -1.30
N ASP A 94 -6.34 14.49 -1.65
CA ASP A 94 -6.51 15.63 -0.74
C ASP A 94 -7.32 15.23 0.49
N ARG A 95 -8.35 14.39 0.33
CA ARG A 95 -9.16 13.89 1.46
C ARG A 95 -8.34 13.00 2.38
N ILE A 96 -7.58 12.05 1.81
CA ILE A 96 -6.65 11.21 2.57
C ILE A 96 -5.66 12.09 3.33
N MET A 97 -5.15 13.14 2.69
CA MET A 97 -4.17 14.04 3.29
C MET A 97 -4.74 14.92 4.40
N ALA A 98 -5.94 15.44 4.23
CA ALA A 98 -6.62 16.21 5.25
C ALA A 98 -6.90 15.38 6.52
N GLU A 99 -7.11 14.07 6.37
CA GLU A 99 -7.45 13.19 7.50
C GLU A 99 -6.25 12.45 8.12
N MET A 100 -5.18 12.22 7.37
CA MET A 100 -4.05 11.37 7.78
C MET A 100 -2.67 12.02 7.61
N GLY A 101 -2.59 13.29 7.22
CA GLY A 101 -1.30 13.95 6.95
C GLY A 101 -0.34 13.86 8.14
N ASP A 102 -0.80 14.24 9.32
CA ASP A 102 0.00 14.18 10.56
C ASP A 102 0.38 12.75 10.93
N ASP A 103 -0.53 11.78 10.72
CA ASP A 103 -0.28 10.37 10.99
C ASP A 103 0.83 9.81 10.08
N PHE A 104 0.85 10.20 8.80
CA PHE A 104 1.92 9.80 7.88
C PHE A 104 3.28 10.37 8.28
N GLU A 105 3.32 11.63 8.74
CA GLU A 105 4.56 12.25 9.19
C GLU A 105 5.08 11.59 10.49
N ALA A 106 4.21 11.32 11.45
CA ALA A 106 4.56 10.61 12.68
C ALA A 106 5.03 9.17 12.39
N PHE A 107 4.38 8.48 11.45
CA PHE A 107 4.77 7.15 11.03
C PHE A 107 6.14 7.14 10.34
N GLU A 108 6.43 8.10 9.46
CA GLU A 108 7.73 8.21 8.80
C GLU A 108 8.86 8.48 9.78
N GLN A 109 8.63 9.31 10.81
CA GLN A 109 9.60 9.54 11.88
C GLN A 109 9.90 8.24 12.62
N ARG A 110 8.87 7.52 13.07
CA ARG A 110 9.02 6.22 13.75
C ARG A 110 9.67 5.16 12.87
N TRP A 111 9.32 5.11 11.58
CA TRP A 111 9.97 4.21 10.63
C TRP A 111 11.48 4.43 10.59
N ARG A 112 11.92 5.69 10.53
CA ARG A 112 13.35 6.01 10.53
C ARG A 112 14.02 5.58 11.83
N GLU A 113 13.37 5.78 12.96
CA GLU A 113 13.87 5.33 14.26
C GLU A 113 14.00 3.81 14.35
N VAL A 114 13.03 3.06 13.80
CA VAL A 114 13.02 1.60 13.82
C VAL A 114 14.06 0.99 12.87
N ILE A 115 14.23 1.55 11.67
CA ILE A 115 15.10 0.98 10.64
C ILE A 115 16.54 1.47 10.75
N TYR A 116 16.71 2.78 10.92
CA TYR A 116 18.02 3.45 10.92
C TYR A 116 18.51 3.82 12.33
N GLY A 117 17.68 3.65 13.37
CA GLY A 117 18.12 3.87 14.75
C GLY A 117 19.00 2.75 15.31
N ASP A 118 19.34 2.89 16.58
CA ASP A 118 20.23 1.97 17.30
C ASP A 118 19.66 0.55 17.38
N GLU A 119 20.52 -0.45 17.64
CA GLU A 119 20.12 -1.86 17.77
C GLU A 119 18.98 -2.09 18.79
N ALA A 120 18.87 -1.24 19.81
CA ALA A 120 17.78 -1.29 20.78
C ALA A 120 16.39 -1.07 20.15
N ASN A 121 16.29 -0.34 19.02
CA ASN A 121 15.04 -0.12 18.29
C ASN A 121 14.67 -1.29 17.36
N ARG A 122 15.57 -2.27 17.21
CA ARG A 122 15.36 -3.50 16.43
C ARG A 122 14.89 -4.67 17.29
N ASP A 123 14.51 -4.43 18.56
CA ASP A 123 13.87 -5.47 19.36
C ASP A 123 12.55 -5.91 18.68
N GLY A 124 12.28 -7.22 18.73
CA GLY A 124 11.13 -7.80 18.02
C GLY A 124 9.79 -7.19 18.45
N GLY A 125 9.68 -6.70 19.68
CA GLY A 125 8.47 -6.05 20.21
C GLY A 125 8.22 -4.67 19.61
N THR A 126 9.27 -3.85 19.45
CA THR A 126 9.19 -2.56 18.76
C THR A 126 8.86 -2.74 17.28
N PHE A 127 9.53 -3.68 16.60
CA PHE A 127 9.22 -3.97 15.19
C PHE A 127 7.80 -4.50 15.00
N ALA A 128 7.33 -5.42 15.86
CA ALA A 128 5.96 -5.93 15.79
C ALA A 128 4.91 -4.83 15.98
N ARG A 129 5.10 -3.93 16.97
CA ARG A 129 4.23 -2.76 17.18
C ARG A 129 4.18 -1.87 15.94
N PHE A 130 5.33 -1.62 15.34
CA PHE A 130 5.45 -0.83 14.11
C PHE A 130 4.65 -1.46 12.94
N ILE A 131 4.78 -2.77 12.72
CA ILE A 131 4.00 -3.48 11.68
C ILE A 131 2.49 -3.39 11.93
N MET A 132 2.06 -3.51 13.19
CA MET A 132 0.63 -3.39 13.54
C MET A 132 0.12 -1.97 13.32
N GLU A 133 0.91 -0.95 13.65
CA GLU A 133 0.58 0.45 13.39
C GLU A 133 0.40 0.70 11.88
N ARG A 134 1.34 0.22 11.06
CA ARG A 134 1.22 0.26 9.58
C ARG A 134 -0.09 -0.37 9.11
N GLY A 135 -0.42 -1.56 9.63
CA GLY A 135 -1.67 -2.25 9.28
C GLY A 135 -2.92 -1.42 9.63
N ARG A 136 -2.93 -0.76 10.79
CA ARG A 136 -4.03 0.14 11.18
C ARG A 136 -4.14 1.35 10.26
N MET A 137 -3.00 1.96 9.91
CA MET A 137 -2.97 3.09 8.98
C MET A 137 -3.47 2.71 7.59
N GLU A 138 -3.06 1.57 7.05
CA GLU A 138 -3.50 1.15 5.71
C GLU A 138 -5.00 0.91 5.65
N VAL A 139 -5.57 0.25 6.67
CA VAL A 139 -7.01 0.04 6.74
C VAL A 139 -7.77 1.36 6.85
N ARG A 140 -7.28 2.30 7.65
CA ARG A 140 -7.88 3.64 7.76
C ARG A 140 -7.80 4.41 6.45
N ARG A 141 -6.63 4.42 5.80
CA ARG A 141 -6.41 5.04 4.48
C ARG A 141 -7.38 4.48 3.45
N GLN A 142 -7.55 3.17 3.45
CA GLN A 142 -8.49 2.50 2.56
C GLN A 142 -9.95 2.92 2.82
N GLY A 143 -10.37 3.01 4.07
CA GLY A 143 -11.71 3.51 4.42
C GLY A 143 -11.96 4.93 3.89
N ILE A 144 -11.01 5.84 4.12
CA ILE A 144 -11.09 7.24 3.65
C ILE A 144 -11.13 7.29 2.11
N ARG A 145 -10.29 6.48 1.44
CA ARG A 145 -10.28 6.38 -0.02
C ARG A 145 -11.65 5.96 -0.54
N GLU A 146 -12.23 4.91 0.01
CA GLU A 146 -13.52 4.37 -0.43
C GLU A 146 -14.67 5.35 -0.21
N GLU A 147 -14.67 6.08 0.92
CA GLU A 147 -15.61 7.16 1.17
C GLU A 147 -15.45 8.31 0.16
N ALA A 148 -14.21 8.72 -0.12
CA ALA A 148 -13.93 9.76 -1.11
C ALA A 148 -14.30 9.33 -2.54
N GLN A 149 -14.07 8.06 -2.90
CA GLN A 149 -14.48 7.49 -4.19
C GLN A 149 -16.00 7.60 -4.40
N VAL A 150 -16.80 7.45 -3.33
CA VAL A 150 -18.26 7.67 -3.40
C VAL A 150 -18.58 9.13 -3.69
N THR A 151 -17.90 10.07 -3.04
CA THR A 151 -18.16 11.52 -3.24
C THR A 151 -17.83 11.98 -4.66
N VAL A 152 -16.79 11.42 -5.28
CA VAL A 152 -16.39 11.78 -6.65
C VAL A 152 -16.93 10.83 -7.72
N GLU A 153 -17.86 9.92 -7.35
CA GLU A 153 -18.49 8.96 -8.25
C GLU A 153 -17.48 8.11 -9.06
N MET A 154 -16.39 7.68 -8.42
CA MET A 154 -15.32 6.90 -9.06
C MET A 154 -15.40 5.42 -8.66
N SER A 155 -15.50 4.53 -9.64
CA SER A 155 -15.44 3.08 -9.39
C SER A 155 -14.04 2.62 -8.95
N ASP A 156 -13.95 1.45 -8.30
CA ASP A 156 -12.66 0.85 -7.92
C ASP A 156 -11.76 0.58 -9.13
N ARG A 157 -12.36 0.15 -10.24
CA ARG A 157 -11.63 -0.12 -11.50
C ARG A 157 -11.09 1.17 -12.10
N GLU A 158 -11.89 2.23 -12.14
CA GLU A 158 -11.43 3.56 -12.58
C GLU A 158 -10.31 4.08 -11.69
N TYR A 159 -10.48 4.03 -10.36
CA TYR A 159 -9.47 4.48 -9.41
C TYR A 159 -8.13 3.77 -9.62
N SER A 160 -8.15 2.43 -9.74
CA SER A 160 -6.94 1.62 -9.89
C SER A 160 -6.24 1.92 -11.22
N TRP A 161 -7.01 2.06 -12.30
CA TRP A 161 -6.51 2.42 -13.62
C TRP A 161 -5.90 3.82 -13.65
N ILE A 162 -6.51 4.80 -12.96
CA ILE A 162 -5.95 6.16 -12.84
C ILE A 162 -4.70 6.12 -11.97
N GLN A 163 -4.75 5.45 -10.81
CA GLN A 163 -3.62 5.35 -9.88
C GLN A 163 -2.36 4.85 -10.58
N GLU A 164 -2.46 3.76 -11.35
CA GLU A 164 -1.34 3.21 -12.12
C GLU A 164 -0.71 4.28 -13.03
N ARG A 165 -1.53 5.02 -13.78
CA ARG A 165 -1.06 6.08 -14.70
C ARG A 165 -0.44 7.26 -13.99
N VAL A 166 -1.04 7.67 -12.87
CA VAL A 166 -0.50 8.76 -12.05
C VAL A 166 0.84 8.34 -11.45
N VAL A 167 0.99 7.09 -11.01
CA VAL A 167 2.28 6.55 -10.54
C VAL A 167 3.33 6.58 -11.65
N ARG A 168 2.98 6.14 -12.86
CA ARG A 168 3.89 6.21 -14.01
C ARG A 168 4.31 7.64 -14.33
N GLY A 169 3.34 8.54 -14.49
CA GLY A 169 3.58 9.95 -14.78
C GLY A 169 4.42 10.62 -13.70
N TYR A 170 4.13 10.34 -12.43
CA TYR A 170 4.89 10.85 -11.29
C TYR A 170 6.34 10.35 -11.31
N ALA A 171 6.54 9.05 -11.49
CA ALA A 171 7.88 8.45 -11.54
C ALA A 171 8.73 9.05 -12.67
N ALA A 172 8.15 9.17 -13.88
CA ALA A 172 8.83 9.73 -15.03
C ALA A 172 9.14 11.23 -14.87
N ALA A 173 8.17 12.03 -14.40
CA ALA A 173 8.37 13.45 -14.12
C ALA A 173 9.44 13.66 -13.02
N TYR A 174 9.42 12.82 -11.98
CA TYR A 174 10.42 12.84 -10.93
C TYR A 174 11.82 12.55 -11.47
N VAL A 175 11.99 11.50 -12.29
CA VAL A 175 13.28 11.20 -12.94
C VAL A 175 13.75 12.40 -13.77
N GLN A 176 12.90 12.99 -14.61
CA GLN A 176 13.24 14.16 -15.44
C GLN A 176 13.68 15.36 -14.60
N GLN A 177 13.00 15.65 -13.49
CA GLN A 177 13.40 16.74 -12.60
C GLN A 177 14.72 16.44 -11.87
N THR A 178 15.03 15.15 -11.65
CA THR A 178 16.23 14.71 -10.91
C THR A 178 17.45 14.47 -11.77
N GLU A 179 17.29 14.48 -13.09
CA GLU A 179 18.39 14.19 -14.01
C GLU A 179 19.52 15.22 -13.85
N GLY A 180 20.74 14.72 -13.66
CA GLY A 180 21.94 15.55 -13.48
C GLY A 180 22.07 16.23 -12.12
N ARG A 181 21.15 15.98 -11.16
CA ARG A 181 21.29 16.46 -9.78
C ARG A 181 21.82 15.36 -8.85
N GLU A 182 22.54 15.76 -7.81
CA GLU A 182 22.86 14.87 -6.70
C GLU A 182 21.58 14.64 -5.87
N LEU A 183 21.13 13.39 -5.79
CA LEU A 183 19.94 13.03 -5.02
C LEU A 183 20.29 12.96 -3.53
N THR A 184 19.43 13.53 -2.69
CA THR A 184 19.47 13.28 -1.25
C THR A 184 19.22 11.78 -0.96
N GLU A 185 19.71 11.29 0.18
CA GLU A 185 19.48 9.89 0.61
C GLU A 185 17.99 9.50 0.59
N ARG A 186 17.13 10.46 0.96
CA ARG A 186 15.67 10.33 0.88
C ARG A 186 15.16 10.15 -0.54
N GLU A 187 15.68 10.93 -1.48
CA GLU A 187 15.28 10.89 -2.88
C GLU A 187 15.79 9.63 -3.58
N GLN A 188 16.95 9.11 -3.16
CA GLN A 188 17.47 7.82 -3.57
C GLN A 188 16.57 6.68 -3.09
N ALA A 189 16.18 6.68 -1.82
CA ALA A 189 15.25 5.68 -1.28
C ALA A 189 13.91 5.69 -2.02
N LEU A 190 13.37 6.87 -2.35
CA LEU A 190 12.15 7.00 -3.16
C LEU A 190 12.35 6.52 -4.61
N ALA A 191 13.51 6.81 -5.21
CA ALA A 191 13.83 6.33 -6.56
C ALA A 191 13.78 4.81 -6.64
N VAL A 192 14.28 4.09 -5.61
CA VAL A 192 14.20 2.61 -5.51
C VAL A 192 12.75 2.10 -5.57
N VAL A 193 11.79 2.82 -4.97
CA VAL A 193 10.35 2.46 -4.97
C VAL A 193 9.74 2.58 -6.37
N PHE A 194 10.25 3.51 -7.17
CA PHE A 194 9.79 3.76 -8.53
C PHE A 194 10.55 2.96 -9.59
N THR A 195 11.64 2.29 -9.22
CA THR A 195 12.46 1.51 -10.14
C THR A 195 11.89 0.14 -10.56
N PRO A 196 10.96 -0.53 -9.84
CA PRO A 196 10.47 -1.81 -10.30
C PRO A 196 9.51 -1.63 -11.48
N ILE A 197 9.91 -2.24 -12.61
CA ILE A 197 9.09 -2.69 -13.74
C ILE A 197 8.70 -1.60 -14.74
N GLY A 198 9.59 -1.35 -15.73
CA GLY A 198 9.26 -1.21 -17.17
C GLY A 198 8.11 -0.31 -17.61
N MET A 199 7.59 0.55 -16.73
CA MET A 199 6.39 1.32 -16.91
C MET A 199 6.78 2.63 -17.60
N GLN A 200 6.86 2.58 -18.93
CA GLN A 200 7.03 3.79 -19.73
C GLN A 200 5.78 4.66 -19.55
N ALA A 201 5.98 5.83 -18.96
CA ALA A 201 4.95 6.87 -18.93
C ALA A 201 4.83 7.49 -20.32
N THR A 202 3.61 7.81 -20.72
CA THR A 202 3.36 8.61 -21.92
C THR A 202 3.60 10.10 -21.64
N ASP A 203 3.89 10.88 -22.69
CA ASP A 203 4.02 12.35 -22.58
C ASP A 203 2.77 12.99 -21.96
N ASN A 204 1.58 12.44 -22.26
CA ASN A 204 0.32 12.91 -21.66
C ASN A 204 0.25 12.64 -20.16
N GLU A 205 0.68 11.46 -19.68
CA GLU A 205 0.71 11.15 -18.25
C GLU A 205 1.69 12.06 -17.51
N ILE A 206 2.87 12.32 -18.08
CA ILE A 206 3.88 13.22 -17.51
C ILE A 206 3.32 14.64 -17.44
N ALA A 207 2.84 15.18 -18.56
CA ALA A 207 2.36 16.56 -18.66
C ALA A 207 1.17 16.86 -17.73
N LEU A 208 0.31 15.87 -17.48
CA LEU A 208 -0.81 16.02 -16.55
C LEU A 208 -0.38 15.92 -15.08
N VAL A 209 0.59 15.06 -14.76
CA VAL A 209 0.99 14.78 -13.38
C VAL A 209 2.00 15.78 -12.86
N GLU A 210 2.92 16.25 -13.70
CA GLU A 210 4.02 17.14 -13.33
C GLU A 210 3.55 18.40 -12.55
N PRO A 211 2.50 19.13 -12.96
CA PRO A 211 2.02 20.32 -12.22
C PRO A 211 1.45 20.00 -10.84
N HIS A 212 1.25 18.73 -10.51
CA HIS A 212 0.62 18.27 -9.28
C HIS A 212 1.55 17.42 -8.41
N MET A 213 2.84 17.34 -8.73
CA MET A 213 3.80 16.52 -7.99
C MET A 213 3.84 16.83 -6.49
N ASP A 214 3.77 18.11 -6.09
CA ASP A 214 3.74 18.48 -4.66
C ASP A 214 2.52 17.92 -3.94
N ARG A 215 1.36 17.89 -4.59
CA ARG A 215 0.13 17.28 -4.04
C ARG A 215 0.24 15.77 -3.96
N LEU A 216 0.99 15.18 -4.89
CA LEU A 216 1.19 13.74 -5.02
C LEU A 216 2.40 13.21 -4.25
N ARG A 217 3.20 14.08 -3.62
CA ARG A 217 4.49 13.73 -2.95
C ARG A 217 4.39 12.65 -1.88
N LEU A 218 3.17 12.37 -1.40
CA LEU A 218 2.89 11.36 -0.38
C LEU A 218 2.36 10.05 -0.97
N MET A 219 1.95 10.03 -2.24
CA MET A 219 1.67 8.80 -2.96
C MET A 219 2.88 7.85 -3.03
N PRO A 220 4.12 8.31 -3.31
CA PRO A 220 5.32 7.48 -3.13
C PRO A 220 5.40 6.85 -1.74
N ARG A 221 5.10 7.63 -0.69
CA ARG A 221 5.15 7.14 0.69
C ARG A 221 4.08 6.09 0.93
N GLN A 222 2.88 6.30 0.38
CA GLN A 222 1.78 5.32 0.41
C GLN A 222 2.13 4.02 -0.32
N LEU A 223 2.83 4.09 -1.46
CA LEU A 223 3.23 2.93 -2.27
C LEU A 223 4.45 2.20 -1.70
N PHE A 224 5.42 2.94 -1.16
CA PHE A 224 6.54 2.37 -0.41
C PHE A 224 6.05 1.55 0.79
N MET A 225 5.03 2.07 1.49
CA MET A 225 4.34 1.32 2.54
C MET A 225 3.55 0.11 2.03
N LEU A 226 3.50 -0.21 0.74
CA LEU A 226 2.91 -1.44 0.21
C LEU A 226 3.98 -2.44 -0.24
N ASP A 227 5.07 -1.98 -0.85
CA ASP A 227 6.09 -2.84 -1.49
C ASP A 227 7.02 -3.55 -0.49
N MET A 228 7.21 -3.02 0.72
CA MET A 228 8.09 -3.63 1.75
C MET A 228 7.64 -4.99 2.33
N LEU A 229 6.60 -5.62 1.77
CA LEU A 229 6.16 -6.98 2.10
C LEU A 229 6.35 -7.97 0.93
N GLY A 230 6.76 -7.48 -0.24
CA GLY A 230 6.95 -8.28 -1.46
C GLY A 230 8.38 -8.76 -1.70
N GLN A 231 9.34 -8.36 -0.86
CA GLN A 231 10.75 -8.78 -0.89
C GLN A 231 11.09 -9.52 0.41
#